data_AF-A0A1X0XXA8-F1
#
_entry.id   AF-A0A1X0XXA8-F1
#
_cell.length_a   1.000
_cell.length_b   1.000
_cell.length_c   1.000
_cell.angle_alpha   90.00
_cell.angle_beta   90.00
_cell.angle_gamma   90.00
#
_symmetry.space_group_name_H-M   'P 1'
#
loop_
_entity.id
_entity.type
_entity.pdbx_description
1 polymer ?
#
loop_
_entity_poly.entity_id
_entity_poly.type
_entity_poly.pdbx_seq_one_letter_code
_entity_poly.pdbx_strand_id
1 'polypeptide(L)'
;MPEKEIIISFLSMLGDKGQHYHSFLKFLANEERSGWEKWIQFELIRHINSQDKNHEFYWEDRYKLNGKTKKTKQLDLVYRPLNFTADKYVGIELKVQRYIEYSVNGILKDLYWLSKITIRETSRQEETRDSWNFRSILGIAFFSKPSEDNKRQSKYREFIKQLEEERLATLTEEIPGWYAVVINWQARSPKEDNSKLKESYINFYKKIRHFAKKHGIYYEPSNMTK
;
A
#
# COMPACT_ATOMS: atom_id res chain seq x y z
N MET A 1 15.73 -7.80 -7.06
CA MET A 1 15.61 -6.60 -6.22
C MET A 1 14.38 -6.76 -5.33
N PRO A 2 14.42 -6.47 -4.01
CA PRO A 2 13.23 -6.51 -3.16
C PRO A 2 12.16 -5.53 -3.65
N GLU A 3 10.87 -5.87 -3.51
CA GLU A 3 9.76 -5.04 -4.06
C GLU A 3 9.73 -3.64 -3.44
N LYS A 4 10.13 -3.53 -2.17
CA LYS A 4 10.28 -2.25 -1.47
C LYS A 4 11.26 -1.33 -2.17
N GLU A 5 12.41 -1.84 -2.63
CA GLU A 5 13.45 -1.04 -3.29
C GLU A 5 12.98 -0.50 -4.66
N ILE A 6 12.10 -1.23 -5.36
CA ILE A 6 11.46 -0.73 -6.58
C ILE A 6 10.58 0.49 -6.26
N ILE A 7 9.84 0.45 -5.14
CA ILE A 7 9.03 1.59 -4.71
C ILE A 7 9.90 2.74 -4.24
N ILE A 8 10.96 2.49 -3.47
CA ILE A 8 11.85 3.57 -3.02
C ILE A 8 12.52 4.26 -4.22
N SER A 9 13.07 3.50 -5.17
CA SER A 9 13.63 4.08 -6.40
C SER A 9 12.60 4.85 -7.24
N PHE A 10 11.34 4.39 -7.27
CA PHE A 10 10.25 5.14 -7.89
C PHE A 10 10.02 6.49 -7.20
N LEU A 11 10.02 6.52 -5.86
CA LEU A 11 9.82 7.74 -5.09
C LEU A 11 11.00 8.71 -5.27
N SER A 12 12.23 8.21 -5.35
CA SER A 12 13.40 9.03 -5.70
C SER A 12 13.28 9.62 -7.10
N MET A 13 12.89 8.82 -8.10
CA MET A 13 12.62 9.29 -9.46
C MET A 13 11.53 10.37 -9.48
N LEU A 14 10.47 10.24 -8.67
CA LEU A 14 9.45 11.29 -8.51
C LEU A 14 10.03 12.57 -7.88
N GLY A 15 10.98 12.45 -6.95
CA GLY A 15 11.72 13.57 -6.39
C GLY A 15 12.53 14.33 -7.44
N ASP A 16 13.32 13.60 -8.23
CA ASP A 16 14.17 14.14 -9.30
C ASP A 16 13.33 14.80 -10.39
N LYS A 17 12.32 14.08 -10.89
CA LYS A 17 11.33 14.63 -11.84
C LYS A 17 10.57 15.80 -11.23
N GLY A 18 10.33 15.78 -9.91
CA GLY A 18 9.65 16.83 -9.16
C GLY A 18 10.27 18.21 -9.26
N GLN A 19 11.56 18.31 -9.60
CA GLN A 19 12.19 19.60 -9.92
C GLN A 19 11.68 20.16 -11.26
N HIS A 20 11.47 19.31 -12.27
CA HIS A 20 10.87 19.68 -13.55
C HIS A 20 9.34 19.83 -13.47
N TYR A 21 8.72 19.09 -12.56
CA TYR A 21 7.28 19.12 -12.26
C TYR A 21 6.97 19.98 -11.02
N HIS A 22 7.82 20.94 -10.66
CA HIS A 22 7.65 21.70 -9.41
C HIS A 22 6.31 22.46 -9.35
N SER A 23 5.88 23.02 -10.47
CA SER A 23 4.54 23.60 -10.66
C SER A 23 3.43 22.55 -10.56
N PHE A 24 3.68 21.34 -11.03
CA PHE A 24 2.76 20.20 -10.96
C PHE A 24 2.65 19.60 -9.54
N LEU A 25 3.74 19.51 -8.77
CA LEU A 25 3.73 19.11 -7.35
C LEU A 25 3.10 20.18 -6.45
N LYS A 26 3.30 21.47 -6.76
CA LYS A 26 2.57 22.59 -6.15
C LYS A 26 1.08 22.55 -6.46
N PHE A 27 0.71 22.20 -7.69
CA PHE A 27 -0.68 22.02 -8.09
C PHE A 27 -1.34 20.82 -7.39
N LEU A 28 -0.63 19.68 -7.29
CA LEU A 28 -0.99 18.52 -6.47
C LEU A 28 -1.30 18.89 -5.01
N ALA A 29 -0.49 19.77 -4.40
CA ALA A 29 -0.69 20.22 -3.02
C ALA A 29 -1.96 21.07 -2.80
N ASN A 30 -2.50 21.64 -3.88
CA ASN A 30 -3.63 22.57 -3.84
C ASN A 30 -4.97 21.95 -4.29
N GLU A 31 -4.98 20.76 -4.88
CA GLU A 31 -6.22 20.11 -5.36
C GLU A 31 -6.43 18.71 -4.77
N GLU A 32 -7.48 18.54 -3.95
CA GLU A 32 -7.96 17.24 -3.45
C GLU A 32 -8.74 16.47 -4.54
N ARG A 33 -8.04 16.01 -5.59
CA ARG A 33 -8.69 15.27 -6.69
C ARG A 33 -8.20 13.82 -6.81
N SER A 34 -9.13 12.91 -7.06
CA SER A 34 -8.91 11.48 -7.30
C SER A 34 -8.07 11.15 -8.54
N GLY A 35 -7.87 12.12 -9.45
CA GLY A 35 -7.01 11.94 -10.63
C GLY A 35 -5.54 11.69 -10.30
N TRP A 36 -5.08 12.14 -9.13
CA TRP A 36 -3.68 12.03 -8.72
C TRP A 36 -3.25 10.62 -8.38
N GLU A 37 -4.11 9.89 -7.66
CA GLU A 37 -3.87 8.49 -7.31
C GLU A 37 -3.67 7.66 -8.59
N LYS A 38 -4.51 7.88 -9.62
CA LYS A 38 -4.40 7.22 -10.92
C LYS A 38 -3.12 7.60 -11.68
N TRP A 39 -2.73 8.87 -11.67
CA TRP A 39 -1.49 9.30 -12.32
C TRP A 39 -0.25 8.66 -11.67
N ILE A 40 -0.19 8.63 -10.33
CA ILE A 40 0.91 7.97 -9.61
C ILE A 40 0.92 6.46 -9.89
N GLN A 41 -0.26 5.81 -9.92
CA GLN A 41 -0.36 4.40 -10.32
C GLN A 41 0.22 4.15 -11.72
N PHE A 42 -0.09 5.01 -12.68
CA PHE A 42 0.44 4.92 -14.05
C PHE A 42 1.95 5.09 -14.10
N GLU A 43 2.50 6.13 -13.46
CA GLU A 43 3.95 6.35 -13.42
C GLU A 43 4.68 5.23 -12.68
N LEU A 44 4.07 4.65 -11.64
CA LEU A 44 4.62 3.51 -10.92
C LEU A 44 4.72 2.27 -11.83
N ILE A 45 3.68 1.98 -12.61
CA ILE A 45 3.70 0.88 -13.58
C ILE A 45 4.78 1.09 -14.64
N ARG A 46 4.94 2.32 -15.13
CA ARG A 46 6.02 2.65 -16.08
C ARG A 46 7.39 2.43 -15.48
N HIS A 47 7.59 2.85 -14.22
CA HIS A 47 8.84 2.64 -13.51
C HIS A 47 9.13 1.15 -13.33
N ILE A 48 8.18 0.37 -12.82
CA ILE A 48 8.34 -1.07 -12.63
C ILE A 48 8.71 -1.76 -13.96
N ASN A 49 8.00 -1.45 -15.05
CA ASN A 49 8.31 -1.98 -16.39
C ASN A 49 9.70 -1.58 -16.93
N SER A 50 10.21 -0.41 -16.52
CA SER A 50 11.53 0.06 -16.95
C SER A 50 12.67 -0.66 -16.22
N GLN A 51 12.43 -1.08 -14.97
CA GLN A 51 13.43 -1.73 -14.12
C GLN A 51 13.57 -3.22 -14.42
N ASP A 52 12.47 -3.89 -14.78
CA ASP A 52 12.48 -5.30 -15.11
C ASP A 52 11.41 -5.58 -16.18
N LYS A 53 11.89 -6.03 -17.35
CA LYS A 53 11.11 -6.14 -18.58
C LYS A 53 10.31 -7.44 -18.61
N ASN A 54 9.61 -7.82 -17.54
CA ASN A 54 8.91 -9.12 -17.48
C ASN A 54 7.88 -9.15 -16.33
N HIS A 55 6.85 -8.33 -16.43
CA HIS A 55 5.78 -8.26 -15.44
C HIS A 55 4.40 -8.27 -16.09
N GLU A 56 3.46 -8.95 -15.45
CA GLU A 56 2.04 -8.86 -15.81
C GLU A 56 1.32 -7.99 -14.80
N PHE A 57 0.66 -6.94 -15.29
CA PHE A 57 -0.10 -6.01 -14.46
C PHE A 57 -1.58 -6.29 -14.57
N TYR A 58 -2.25 -6.20 -13.43
CA TYR A 58 -3.68 -6.35 -13.25
C TYR A 58 -4.17 -5.09 -12.54
N TRP A 59 -4.95 -4.29 -13.25
CA TRP A 59 -5.58 -3.12 -12.68
C TRP A 59 -6.77 -3.55 -11.86
N GLU A 60 -6.94 -2.95 -10.70
CA GLU A 60 -8.26 -2.89 -10.08
C GLU A 60 -8.86 -4.29 -9.82
N ASP A 61 -7.98 -5.26 -9.49
CA ASP A 61 -8.33 -6.68 -9.31
C ASP A 61 -9.15 -6.89 -8.02
N ARG A 62 -10.20 -7.71 -8.10
CA ARG A 62 -11.21 -7.85 -7.04
C ARG A 62 -11.06 -9.16 -6.29
N TYR A 63 -10.91 -9.05 -4.97
CA TYR A 63 -10.74 -10.17 -4.06
C TYR A 63 -11.96 -10.31 -3.14
N LYS A 64 -12.49 -11.53 -2.99
CA LYS A 64 -13.64 -11.79 -2.10
C LYS A 64 -13.23 -11.67 -0.62
N LEU A 65 -13.94 -10.79 0.11
CA LEU A 65 -13.78 -10.58 1.54
C LEU A 65 -14.65 -11.57 2.31
N ASN A 66 -14.06 -12.36 3.21
CA ASN A 66 -14.70 -13.37 4.05
C ASN A 66 -15.71 -14.25 3.28
N GLY A 67 -15.49 -15.57 3.18
CA GLY A 67 -16.36 -16.49 2.41
C GLY A 67 -17.85 -16.57 2.78
N LYS A 68 -18.37 -15.73 3.69
CA LYS A 68 -19.78 -15.55 4.04
C LYS A 68 -20.42 -14.28 3.43
N THR A 69 -19.64 -13.35 2.87
CA THR A 69 -20.16 -12.09 2.33
C THR A 69 -19.91 -11.95 0.83
N LYS A 70 -20.78 -11.23 0.12
CA LYS A 70 -20.56 -10.83 -1.28
C LYS A 70 -19.63 -9.61 -1.42
N LYS A 71 -19.05 -9.12 -0.33
CA LYS A 71 -18.17 -7.95 -0.37
C LYS A 71 -16.84 -8.31 -1.02
N THR A 72 -16.32 -7.40 -1.83
CA THR A 72 -15.00 -7.54 -2.46
C THR A 72 -14.11 -6.37 -2.05
N LYS A 73 -12.80 -6.61 -1.99
CA LYS A 73 -11.78 -5.57 -1.92
C LYS A 73 -11.09 -5.51 -3.28
N GLN A 74 -11.09 -4.32 -3.84
CA GLN A 74 -10.34 -3.98 -5.03
C GLN A 74 -8.98 -3.42 -4.59
N LEU A 75 -7.89 -3.95 -5.16
CA LEU A 75 -6.56 -3.36 -4.98
C LEU A 75 -6.29 -2.34 -6.09
N ASP A 76 -5.60 -1.26 -5.73
CA ASP A 76 -5.24 -0.20 -6.68
C ASP A 76 -4.33 -0.74 -7.80
N LEU A 77 -3.34 -1.56 -7.44
CA LEU A 77 -2.46 -2.21 -8.39
C LEU A 77 -2.06 -3.61 -7.92
N VAL A 78 -2.15 -4.59 -8.82
CA VAL A 78 -1.62 -5.93 -8.62
C VAL A 78 -0.70 -6.25 -9.78
N TYR A 79 0.47 -6.81 -9.49
CA TYR A 79 1.32 -7.33 -10.55
C TYR A 79 1.95 -8.66 -10.19
N ARG A 80 2.27 -9.44 -11.22
CA ARG A 80 2.95 -10.72 -11.13
C ARG A 80 4.38 -10.55 -11.66
N PRO A 81 5.39 -10.64 -10.81
CA PRO A 81 6.76 -10.69 -11.27
C PRO A 81 7.09 -12.08 -11.84
N LEU A 82 7.48 -12.17 -13.12
CA LEU A 82 7.63 -13.45 -13.85
C LEU A 82 8.81 -14.32 -13.37
N ASN A 83 9.72 -13.75 -12.58
CA ASN A 83 10.81 -14.47 -11.92
C ASN A 83 10.36 -15.28 -10.69
N PHE A 84 9.08 -15.23 -10.30
CA PHE A 84 8.50 -16.06 -9.25
C PHE A 84 7.56 -17.13 -9.81
N THR A 85 7.09 -18.03 -8.94
CA THR A 85 6.13 -19.06 -9.35
C THR A 85 4.87 -18.43 -9.92
N ALA A 86 4.19 -19.17 -10.82
CA ALA A 86 3.15 -18.64 -11.69
C ALA A 86 1.95 -17.97 -10.97
N ASP A 87 1.80 -18.17 -9.66
CA ASP A 87 0.68 -17.68 -8.86
C ASP A 87 1.10 -16.81 -7.67
N LYS A 88 2.21 -16.06 -7.76
CA LYS A 88 2.64 -15.15 -6.68
C LYS A 88 2.62 -13.70 -7.12
N TYR A 89 1.87 -12.89 -6.37
CA TYR A 89 1.57 -11.51 -6.74
C TYR A 89 2.12 -10.51 -5.73
N VAL A 90 2.29 -9.28 -6.20
CA VAL A 90 2.56 -8.11 -5.38
C VAL A 90 1.32 -7.22 -5.43
N GLY A 91 0.73 -6.94 -4.28
CA GLY A 91 -0.38 -6.00 -4.15
C GLY A 91 0.11 -4.64 -3.68
N ILE A 92 -0.39 -3.57 -4.29
CA ILE A 92 -0.07 -2.19 -3.93
C ILE A 92 -1.38 -1.45 -3.68
N GLU A 93 -1.44 -0.75 -2.55
CA GLU A 93 -2.48 0.20 -2.19
C GLU A 93 -1.83 1.59 -2.08
N LEU A 94 -2.46 2.60 -2.66
CA LEU A 94 -1.94 3.95 -2.74
C LEU A 94 -2.97 4.91 -2.17
N LYS A 95 -2.56 5.84 -1.31
CA LYS A 95 -3.43 6.92 -0.85
C LYS A 95 -2.70 8.24 -0.93
N VAL A 96 -3.29 9.19 -1.64
CA VAL A 96 -2.76 10.56 -1.81
C VAL A 96 -3.73 11.53 -1.18
N GLN A 97 -3.36 12.12 -0.04
CA GLN A 97 -4.18 13.10 0.66
C GLN A 97 -3.31 14.22 1.19
N ARG A 98 -3.84 15.44 1.29
CA ARG A 98 -3.09 16.56 1.85
C ARG A 98 -2.63 16.29 3.29
N TYR A 99 -3.49 15.69 4.10
CA TYR A 99 -3.25 15.46 5.52
C TYR A 99 -2.81 14.03 5.83
N ILE A 100 -1.76 13.91 6.65
CA ILE A 100 -1.18 12.63 7.10
C ILE A 100 -2.24 11.68 7.69
N GLU A 101 -3.20 12.21 8.45
CA GLU A 101 -4.28 11.45 9.06
C GLU A 101 -5.10 10.68 8.01
N TYR A 102 -5.48 11.34 6.92
CA TYR A 102 -6.34 10.73 5.91
C TYR A 102 -5.57 9.71 5.07
N SER A 103 -4.32 10.00 4.68
CA SER A 103 -3.48 9.03 3.94
C SER A 103 -3.18 7.80 4.78
N VAL A 104 -2.72 7.99 6.02
CA VAL A 104 -2.33 6.88 6.90
C VAL A 104 -3.55 6.05 7.30
N ASN A 105 -4.66 6.66 7.72
CA ASN A 105 -5.86 5.89 8.06
C ASN A 105 -6.46 5.18 6.84
N GLY A 106 -6.38 5.78 5.64
CA GLY A 106 -6.74 5.14 4.39
C GLY A 106 -5.94 3.85 4.16
N ILE A 107 -4.61 3.93 4.27
CA ILE A 107 -3.75 2.74 4.13
C ILE A 107 -4.04 1.70 5.22
N LEU A 108 -4.19 2.11 6.50
CA LEU A 108 -4.51 1.17 7.58
C LEU A 108 -5.86 0.46 7.35
N LYS A 109 -6.84 1.18 6.78
CA LYS A 109 -8.12 0.63 6.37
C LYS A 109 -7.96 -0.43 5.28
N ASP A 110 -7.19 -0.15 4.24
CA ASP A 110 -7.00 -1.10 3.15
C ASP A 110 -6.22 -2.34 3.62
N LEU A 111 -5.17 -2.16 4.43
CA LEU A 111 -4.42 -3.27 5.03
C LEU A 111 -5.31 -4.16 5.91
N TYR A 112 -6.25 -3.57 6.66
CA TYR A 112 -7.26 -4.32 7.40
C TYR A 112 -8.12 -5.18 6.47
N TRP A 113 -8.66 -4.61 5.39
CA TRP A 113 -9.52 -5.34 4.47
C TRP A 113 -8.78 -6.46 3.74
N LEU A 114 -7.52 -6.24 3.37
CA LEU A 114 -6.65 -7.29 2.85
C LEU A 114 -6.54 -8.46 3.84
N SER A 115 -6.44 -8.20 5.15
CA SER A 115 -6.40 -9.27 6.17
C SER A 115 -7.68 -10.14 6.20
N LYS A 116 -8.77 -9.66 5.58
CA LYS A 116 -10.07 -10.33 5.48
C LYS A 116 -10.29 -11.04 4.14
N ILE A 117 -9.37 -10.95 3.18
CA ILE A 117 -9.44 -11.72 1.94
C ILE A 117 -9.45 -13.22 2.29
N THR A 118 -10.28 -14.01 1.63
CA THR A 118 -10.46 -15.44 1.95
C THR A 118 -9.37 -16.30 1.27
N ILE A 119 -9.06 -17.48 1.83
CA ILE A 119 -8.37 -18.54 1.08
C ILE A 119 -9.48 -19.52 0.71
N ARG A 120 -9.86 -19.64 -0.56
CA ARG A 120 -10.58 -20.81 -1.03
C ARG A 120 -9.71 -21.55 -2.03
N GLU A 121 -9.69 -22.87 -1.90
CA GLU A 121 -9.28 -23.75 -2.99
C GLU A 121 -10.33 -23.60 -4.10
N THR A 122 -9.84 -23.34 -5.31
CA THR A 122 -10.59 -22.96 -6.51
C THR A 122 -11.88 -23.73 -6.75
N SER A 123 -12.96 -23.01 -7.02
CA SER A 123 -13.99 -23.46 -7.98
C SER A 123 -13.82 -22.65 -9.27
N ARG A 124 -13.57 -23.36 -10.37
CA ARG A 124 -13.04 -22.89 -11.66
C ARG A 124 -13.99 -22.01 -12.51
N GLN A 125 -14.88 -21.21 -11.91
CA GLN A 125 -15.99 -20.62 -12.68
C GLN A 125 -16.34 -19.14 -12.47
N GLU A 126 -15.56 -18.32 -11.78
CA GLU A 126 -15.86 -16.87 -11.72
C GLU A 126 -14.62 -15.98 -11.88
N GLU A 127 -14.82 -14.81 -12.48
CA GLU A 127 -13.89 -13.69 -12.76
C GLU A 127 -13.24 -13.06 -11.50
N THR A 128 -13.23 -13.78 -10.37
CA THR A 128 -12.71 -13.34 -9.09
C THR A 128 -11.62 -14.29 -8.60
N ARG A 129 -10.45 -13.75 -8.25
CA ARG A 129 -9.39 -14.55 -7.61
C ARG A 129 -9.81 -14.93 -6.19
N ASP A 130 -10.07 -16.21 -5.99
CA ASP A 130 -10.66 -16.74 -4.75
C ASP A 130 -9.62 -17.13 -3.67
N SER A 131 -8.32 -16.93 -3.90
CA SER A 131 -7.27 -17.31 -2.96
C SER A 131 -6.24 -16.21 -2.69
N TRP A 132 -5.81 -16.12 -1.43
CA TRP A 132 -4.67 -15.30 -1.02
C TRP A 132 -3.40 -15.79 -1.71
N ASN A 133 -2.85 -15.01 -2.61
CA ASN A 133 -1.69 -15.39 -3.42
C ASN A 133 -0.61 -14.29 -3.46
N PHE A 134 -0.69 -13.36 -2.51
CA PHE A 134 0.28 -12.28 -2.37
C PHE A 134 1.55 -12.75 -1.67
N ARG A 135 2.69 -12.46 -2.28
CA ARG A 135 4.02 -12.58 -1.65
C ARG A 135 4.54 -11.24 -1.12
N SER A 136 3.95 -10.13 -1.53
CA SER A 136 4.22 -8.82 -0.95
C SER A 136 2.97 -7.95 -1.01
N ILE A 137 2.80 -7.10 0.00
CA ILE A 137 1.78 -6.06 0.07
C ILE A 137 2.49 -4.76 0.44
N LEU A 138 2.25 -3.70 -0.34
CA LEU A 138 2.82 -2.37 -0.15
C LEU A 138 1.69 -1.38 0.01
N GLY A 139 1.61 -0.73 1.16
CA GLY A 139 0.72 0.42 1.38
C GLY A 139 1.53 1.71 1.28
N ILE A 140 1.19 2.59 0.34
CA ILE A 140 1.92 3.83 0.08
C ILE A 140 1.02 5.02 0.41
N ALA A 141 1.39 5.79 1.43
CA ALA A 141 0.66 6.99 1.84
C ALA A 141 1.47 8.24 1.49
N PHE A 142 0.94 9.06 0.59
CA PHE A 142 1.48 10.38 0.24
C PHE A 142 0.74 11.47 1.03
N PHE A 143 1.47 12.37 1.66
CA PHE A 143 0.90 13.51 2.39
C PHE A 143 1.79 14.75 2.32
N SER A 144 1.19 15.94 2.39
CA SER A 144 1.94 17.19 2.26
C SER A 144 2.92 17.38 3.43
N LYS A 145 4.08 17.99 3.16
CA LYS A 145 4.96 18.47 4.23
C LYS A 145 4.21 19.59 4.96
N PRO A 146 4.08 19.54 6.30
CA PRO A 146 3.40 20.58 7.04
C PRO A 146 4.17 21.89 6.91
N SER A 147 3.43 23.00 6.79
CA SER A 147 3.99 24.34 6.90
C SER A 147 4.32 24.71 8.35
N GLU A 148 3.65 24.09 9.33
CA GLU A 148 3.84 24.32 10.78
C GLU A 148 3.62 23.04 11.60
N ASP A 149 4.29 22.93 12.76
CA ASP A 149 4.18 21.80 13.68
C ASP A 149 2.80 21.74 14.36
N ASN A 150 1.87 21.02 13.74
CA ASN A 150 0.56 20.75 14.33
C ASN A 150 0.63 19.52 15.24
N LYS A 151 0.29 19.68 16.53
CA LYS A 151 0.19 18.59 17.53
C LYS A 151 -0.65 17.38 17.06
N ARG A 152 -1.63 17.55 16.16
CA ARG A 152 -2.37 16.40 15.59
C ARG A 152 -1.52 15.51 14.69
N GLN A 153 -0.49 16.06 14.05
CA GLN A 153 0.42 15.31 13.20
C GLN A 153 1.49 14.57 14.01
N SER A 154 1.81 15.01 15.23
CA SER A 154 2.91 14.43 16.02
C SER A 154 2.68 12.94 16.30
N LYS A 155 1.47 12.53 16.69
CA LYS A 155 1.15 11.11 16.92
C LYS A 155 1.32 10.23 15.67
N TYR A 156 0.99 10.75 14.48
CA TYR A 156 1.18 10.00 13.23
C TYR A 156 2.65 9.90 12.85
N ARG A 157 3.45 10.94 13.12
CA ARG A 157 4.90 10.90 12.92
C ARG A 157 5.58 9.92 13.89
N GLU A 158 5.20 9.94 15.16
CA GLU A 158 5.69 8.99 16.16
C GLU A 158 5.33 7.54 15.80
N PHE A 159 4.11 7.32 15.31
CA PHE A 159 3.70 6.02 14.78
C PHE A 159 4.53 5.58 13.57
N ILE A 160 4.72 6.44 12.57
CA ILE A 160 5.56 6.14 11.39
C ILE A 160 6.99 5.82 11.83
N LYS A 161 7.57 6.65 12.70
CA LYS A 161 8.91 6.42 13.25
C LYS A 161 9.01 5.05 13.92
N GLN A 162 8.02 4.67 14.73
CA GLN A 162 7.99 3.33 15.35
C GLN A 162 7.91 2.22 14.30
N LEU A 163 7.17 2.41 13.20
CA LEU A 163 7.15 1.44 12.10
C LEU A 163 8.50 1.32 11.39
N GLU A 164 9.23 2.42 11.22
CA GLU A 164 10.58 2.42 10.63
C GLU A 164 11.59 1.70 11.51
N GLU A 165 11.59 1.97 12.83
CA GLU A 165 12.42 1.29 13.82
C GLU A 165 12.22 -0.23 13.79
N GLU A 166 10.97 -0.66 13.57
CA GLU A 166 10.57 -2.06 13.47
C GLU A 166 10.72 -2.64 12.06
N ARG A 167 11.29 -1.87 11.12
CA ARG A 167 11.50 -2.21 9.71
C ARG A 167 10.22 -2.61 8.96
N LEU A 168 9.08 -2.07 9.39
CA LEU A 168 7.76 -2.26 8.78
C LEU A 168 7.38 -1.16 7.79
N ALA A 169 8.07 -0.03 7.86
CA ALA A 169 7.87 1.08 6.94
C ALA A 169 9.18 1.76 6.56
N THR A 170 9.11 2.63 5.56
CA THR A 170 10.14 3.63 5.23
C THR A 170 9.45 4.93 4.87
N LEU A 171 9.86 6.02 5.50
CA LEU A 171 9.50 7.38 5.15
C LEU A 171 10.52 7.92 4.13
N THR A 172 10.04 8.52 3.05
CA THR A 172 10.86 9.30 2.12
C THR A 172 10.40 10.75 2.09
N GLU A 173 11.39 11.63 2.05
CA GLU A 173 11.22 13.08 2.00
C GLU A 173 11.72 13.69 0.68
N GLU A 174 12.07 12.84 -0.29
CA GLU A 174 12.71 13.23 -1.54
C GLU A 174 11.77 13.97 -2.49
N ILE A 175 10.46 13.93 -2.24
CA ILE A 175 9.45 14.56 -3.08
C ILE A 175 9.23 16.02 -2.62
N PRO A 176 9.47 17.03 -3.49
CA PRO A 176 9.25 18.42 -3.14
C PRO A 176 7.83 18.69 -2.62
N GLY A 177 7.72 19.23 -1.40
CA GLY A 177 6.44 19.57 -0.76
C GLY A 177 5.62 18.39 -0.24
N TRP A 178 6.08 17.15 -0.41
CA TRP A 178 5.37 15.95 0.04
C TRP A 178 6.28 14.99 0.82
N TYR A 179 5.66 14.17 1.65
CA TYR A 179 6.23 12.98 2.25
C TYR A 179 5.51 11.76 1.68
N ALA A 180 6.23 10.65 1.55
CA ALA A 180 5.63 9.35 1.28
C ALA A 180 6.10 8.33 2.30
N VAL A 181 5.17 7.58 2.89
CA VAL A 181 5.48 6.44 3.74
C VAL A 181 5.09 5.16 3.01
N VAL A 182 6.01 4.21 2.95
CA VAL A 182 5.80 2.87 2.38
C VAL A 182 5.74 1.88 3.53
N ILE A 183 4.55 1.39 3.86
CA ILE A 183 4.34 0.29 4.80
C ILE A 183 4.43 -1.01 4.01
N ASN A 184 5.39 -1.87 4.35
CA ASN A 184 5.72 -3.03 3.53
C ASN A 184 5.62 -4.35 4.29
N TRP A 185 4.91 -5.32 3.71
CA TRP A 185 5.02 -6.73 4.07
C TRP A 185 5.60 -7.52 2.89
N GLN A 186 6.47 -8.46 3.20
CA GLN A 186 7.08 -9.34 2.22
C GLN A 186 7.25 -10.74 2.82
N ALA A 187 6.93 -11.75 2.01
CA ALA A 187 7.18 -13.14 2.31
C ALA A 187 8.67 -13.39 2.59
N ARG A 188 8.98 -14.30 3.51
CA ARG A 188 10.38 -14.65 3.82
C ARG A 188 10.97 -15.55 2.75
N SER A 189 10.13 -16.39 2.14
CA SER A 189 10.55 -17.33 1.11
C SER A 189 9.60 -17.30 -0.09
N PRO A 190 10.13 -17.33 -1.32
CA PRO A 190 9.31 -17.35 -2.53
C PRO A 190 8.51 -18.66 -2.68
N LYS A 191 8.85 -19.70 -1.93
CA LYS A 191 8.21 -21.02 -1.99
C LYS A 191 7.16 -21.25 -0.89
N GLU A 192 6.86 -20.23 -0.07
CA GLU A 192 5.84 -20.36 0.99
C GLU A 192 4.46 -20.63 0.39
N ASP A 193 3.73 -21.56 1.01
CA ASP A 193 2.35 -21.86 0.68
C ASP A 193 1.43 -20.67 1.03
N ASN A 194 0.29 -20.58 0.34
CA ASN A 194 -0.63 -19.45 0.46
C ASN A 194 -1.19 -19.26 1.88
N SER A 195 -1.37 -20.35 2.63
CA SER A 195 -1.86 -20.32 4.01
C SER A 195 -0.85 -19.67 4.96
N LYS A 196 0.43 -20.07 4.88
CA LYS A 196 1.51 -19.47 5.66
C LYS A 196 1.76 -18.01 5.27
N LEU A 197 1.69 -17.68 3.98
CA LEU A 197 1.78 -16.30 3.52
C LEU A 197 0.70 -15.43 4.16
N LYS A 198 -0.55 -15.90 4.17
CA LYS A 198 -1.65 -15.16 4.78
C LYS A 198 -1.47 -15.03 6.30
N GLU A 199 -1.09 -16.11 6.98
CA GLU A 199 -0.84 -16.07 8.42
C GLU A 199 0.25 -15.05 8.78
N SER A 200 1.36 -15.06 8.03
CA SER A 200 2.45 -14.09 8.17
C SER A 200 1.95 -12.65 7.98
N TYR A 201 1.15 -12.40 6.94
CA TYR A 201 0.54 -11.09 6.72
C TYR A 201 -0.39 -10.66 7.87
N ILE A 202 -1.21 -11.58 8.38
CA ILE A 202 -2.09 -11.30 9.53
C ILE A 202 -1.28 -10.92 10.76
N ASN A 203 -0.16 -11.60 11.03
CA ASN A 203 0.73 -11.28 12.15
C ASN A 203 1.39 -9.91 11.98
N PHE A 204 1.83 -9.60 10.76
CA PHE A 204 2.31 -8.27 10.37
C PHE A 204 1.24 -7.19 10.64
N TYR A 205 0.01 -7.37 10.14
CA TYR A 205 -1.06 -6.40 10.34
C TYR A 205 -1.43 -6.23 11.82
N LYS A 206 -1.46 -7.32 12.60
CA LYS A 206 -1.67 -7.26 14.06
C LYS A 206 -0.63 -6.38 14.75
N LYS A 207 0.64 -6.46 14.35
CA LYS A 207 1.73 -5.64 14.89
C LYS A 207 1.52 -4.15 14.56
N ILE A 208 1.19 -3.83 13.31
CA ILE A 208 0.84 -2.45 12.91
C ILE A 208 -0.35 -1.93 13.72
N ARG A 209 -1.42 -2.72 13.84
CA ARG A 209 -2.62 -2.36 14.60
C ARG A 209 -2.29 -2.09 16.07
N HIS A 210 -1.41 -2.90 16.68
CA HIS A 210 -0.96 -2.70 18.06
C HIS A 210 -0.27 -1.33 18.22
N PHE A 211 0.65 -0.98 17.31
CA PHE A 211 1.31 0.33 17.34
C PHE A 211 0.35 1.48 17.07
N ALA A 212 -0.56 1.36 16.10
CA ALA A 212 -1.57 2.37 15.83
C ALA A 212 -2.41 2.66 17.10
N LYS A 213 -2.85 1.60 17.80
CA LYS A 213 -3.57 1.73 19.07
C LYS A 213 -2.74 2.44 20.15
N LYS A 214 -1.45 2.07 20.31
CA LYS A 214 -0.53 2.70 21.27
C LYS A 214 -0.43 4.22 21.08
N HIS A 215 -0.47 4.69 19.84
CA HIS A 215 -0.38 6.11 19.47
C HIS A 215 -1.74 6.83 19.37
N GLY A 216 -2.84 6.18 19.75
CA GLY A 216 -4.17 6.78 19.62
C GLY A 216 -4.59 7.04 18.17
N ILE A 217 -4.08 6.22 17.23
CA ILE A 217 -4.50 6.18 15.83
C ILE A 217 -5.56 5.08 15.73
N TYR A 218 -6.82 5.49 15.81
CA TYR A 218 -7.94 4.58 15.80
C TYR A 218 -8.51 4.46 14.39
N TYR A 219 -8.16 3.36 13.72
CA TYR A 219 -9.03 2.78 12.72
C TYR A 219 -9.70 1.55 13.34
N GLU A 220 -10.86 1.77 13.96
CA GLU A 220 -11.81 0.68 14.13
C GLU A 220 -12.88 0.89 13.07
N PRO A 221 -13.10 -0.08 12.15
CA PRO A 221 -14.35 -0.14 11.44
C PRO A 221 -15.40 -0.49 12.49
N SER A 222 -15.83 0.52 13.26
CA SER A 222 -16.98 0.47 14.14
C SER A 222 -18.11 -0.06 13.28
N ASN A 223 -18.61 -1.24 13.61
CA ASN A 223 -19.85 -1.83 13.13
C ASN A 223 -20.57 -0.97 12.09
N MET A 224 -20.26 -1.20 10.80
CA MET A 224 -21.12 -0.76 9.68
C MET A 224 -22.40 -1.61 9.66
N THR A 225 -23.06 -1.66 10.81
CA THR A 225 -24.46 -2.00 11.02
C THR A 225 -25.08 -0.76 11.63
N LYS A 226 -25.48 0.16 10.75
CA LYS A 226 -26.79 0.76 10.81
C LYS A 226 -27.41 0.57 9.44
#